data_AF-A0A2N0NCQ0-F1
#
_entry.id   AF-A0A2N0NCQ0-F1
#
_cell.length_a   1.000
_cell.length_b   1.000
_cell.length_c   1.000
_cell.angle_alpha   90.00
_cell.angle_beta   90.00
_cell.angle_gamma   90.00
#
_symmetry.space_group_name_H-M   'P 1'
#
loop_
_entity.id
_entity.type
_entity.pdbx_description
1 polymer ?
#
loop_
_entity_poly.entity_id
_entity_poly.type
_entity_poly.pdbx_seq_one_letter_code
_entity_poly.pdbx_strand_id
1 'polypeptide(L)'
;MVLNNKCKECNKICNSIHFQHRFIDWTSGNDNIDEFIKDTQISAHKDVKEASEWIPYDRLYNIEYIAKDEVYRANWIDGNINYFNYSGSWNNENQNLVKKDKNIYVLLKVIDYSKSITSVLMKEINKLFGITWDPETKNYMMVLNNKCKKCNKICNSIFFQKKFKDWTSENDDIDKFIQNTQLSAHED
;
A
#
# COMPACT_ATOMS: atom_id res chain seq x y z
N MET A 1 9.72 -19.48 -16.46
CA MET A 1 10.89 -19.00 -17.22
C MET A 1 10.39 -17.99 -18.26
N VAL A 2 10.68 -16.70 -18.11
CA VAL A 2 10.27 -15.66 -19.08
C VAL A 2 11.16 -15.80 -20.31
N LEU A 3 10.62 -16.33 -21.41
CA LEU A 3 11.36 -16.63 -22.64
C LEU A 3 11.57 -15.41 -23.55
N ASN A 4 11.04 -14.23 -23.20
CA ASN A 4 11.10 -13.05 -24.05
C ASN A 4 11.23 -11.76 -23.24
N ASN A 5 12.36 -11.05 -23.39
CA ASN A 5 12.59 -9.74 -22.78
C ASN A 5 11.80 -8.61 -23.47
N LYS A 6 10.97 -8.92 -24.47
CA LYS A 6 10.22 -7.94 -25.23
C LYS A 6 8.74 -8.00 -24.89
N CYS A 7 8.22 -6.91 -24.33
CA CYS A 7 6.78 -6.75 -24.10
C CYS A 7 6.03 -6.72 -25.45
N LYS A 8 4.98 -7.54 -25.59
CA LYS A 8 4.14 -7.57 -26.81
C LYS A 8 3.46 -6.23 -27.07
N GLU A 9 2.95 -5.58 -26.02
CA GLU A 9 2.24 -4.30 -26.13
C GLU A 9 3.17 -3.13 -26.38
N CYS A 10 4.30 -3.05 -25.66
CA CYS A 10 5.23 -1.92 -25.78
C CYS A 10 6.25 -2.09 -26.91
N ASN A 11 6.42 -3.30 -27.46
CA ASN A 11 7.44 -3.65 -28.44
C ASN A 11 8.89 -3.38 -27.96
N LYS A 12 9.11 -3.30 -26.65
CA LYS A 12 10.40 -3.07 -25.96
C LYS A 12 10.38 -3.63 -24.54
N ILE A 13 11.50 -3.60 -23.82
CA ILE A 13 11.53 -3.83 -22.36
C ILE A 13 10.73 -2.70 -21.68
N CYS A 14 9.88 -3.06 -20.72
CA CYS A 14 9.10 -2.11 -19.92
C CYS A 14 8.86 -2.65 -18.51
N ASN A 15 8.19 -1.86 -17.66
CA ASN A 15 7.93 -2.19 -16.25
C ASN A 15 7.28 -3.58 -16.07
N SER A 16 6.28 -3.92 -16.90
CA SER A 16 5.64 -5.24 -16.90
C SER A 16 6.64 -6.40 -17.07
N ILE A 17 7.64 -6.26 -17.96
CA ILE A 17 8.68 -7.28 -18.14
C ILE A 17 9.60 -7.34 -16.92
N HIS A 18 9.96 -6.19 -16.36
CA HIS A 18 10.76 -6.11 -15.14
C HIS A 18 10.08 -6.81 -13.95
N PHE A 19 8.77 -6.64 -13.78
CA PHE A 19 8.00 -7.36 -12.77
C PHE A 19 7.97 -8.88 -13.03
N GLN A 20 7.69 -9.30 -14.27
CA GLN A 20 7.61 -10.72 -14.62
C GLN A 20 8.92 -11.49 -14.32
N HIS A 21 10.07 -10.84 -14.46
CA HIS A 21 11.35 -11.45 -14.09
C HIS A 21 11.48 -11.77 -12.59
N ARG A 22 10.69 -11.12 -11.74
CA ARG A 22 10.72 -11.24 -10.28
C ARG A 22 9.61 -12.10 -9.70
N PHE A 23 8.73 -12.67 -10.52
CA PHE A 23 7.62 -13.51 -10.04
C PHE A 23 8.06 -14.79 -9.34
N ILE A 24 9.32 -15.20 -9.53
CA ILE A 24 9.90 -16.35 -8.84
C ILE A 24 10.50 -15.95 -7.48
N ASP A 25 10.73 -14.66 -7.23
CA ASP A 25 11.41 -14.17 -6.03
C ASP A 25 10.50 -14.11 -4.81
N TRP A 26 9.18 -14.14 -5.01
CA TRP A 26 8.20 -14.02 -3.94
C TRP A 26 6.93 -14.82 -4.22
N THR A 27 6.29 -15.26 -3.15
CA THR A 27 4.91 -15.75 -3.10
C THR A 27 4.32 -15.34 -1.76
N SER A 28 3.03 -15.03 -1.75
CA SER A 28 2.30 -14.81 -0.52
C SER A 28 1.91 -16.12 0.18
N GLY A 29 1.92 -17.25 -0.54
CA GLY A 29 1.31 -18.50 -0.11
C GLY A 29 -0.19 -18.57 -0.34
N ASN A 30 -0.79 -17.59 -1.03
CA ASN A 30 -2.19 -17.58 -1.44
C ASN A 30 -2.32 -17.25 -2.93
N ASP A 31 -2.80 -18.22 -3.72
CA ASP A 31 -2.87 -18.10 -5.18
C ASP A 31 -3.71 -16.92 -5.67
N ASN A 32 -4.84 -16.61 -5.00
CA ASN A 32 -5.70 -15.48 -5.39
C ASN A 32 -5.01 -14.13 -5.16
N ILE A 33 -4.21 -14.03 -4.09
CA ILE A 33 -3.43 -12.81 -3.79
C ILE A 33 -2.25 -12.69 -4.74
N ASP A 34 -1.54 -13.80 -5.00
CA ASP A 34 -0.43 -13.85 -5.95
C ASP A 34 -0.89 -13.47 -7.35
N GLU A 35 -2.01 -14.02 -7.82
CA GLU A 35 -2.63 -13.71 -9.10
C GLU A 35 -3.00 -12.23 -9.18
N PHE A 36 -3.72 -11.70 -8.18
CA PHE A 36 -4.08 -10.29 -8.14
C PHE A 36 -2.87 -9.36 -8.23
N ILE A 37 -1.83 -9.61 -7.42
CA ILE A 37 -0.61 -8.79 -7.45
C ILE A 37 0.07 -8.89 -8.82
N LYS A 38 0.23 -10.11 -9.35
CA LYS A 38 0.84 -10.32 -10.68
C LYS A 38 0.06 -9.63 -11.78
N ASP A 39 -1.27 -9.65 -11.76
CA ASP A 39 -2.12 -8.99 -12.75
C ASP A 39 -1.94 -7.47 -12.76
N THR A 40 -1.88 -6.84 -11.57
CA THR A 40 -1.61 -5.40 -11.47
C THR A 40 -0.22 -5.05 -12.02
N GLN A 41 0.77 -5.91 -11.77
CA GLN A 41 2.15 -5.75 -12.23
C GLN A 41 2.33 -6.01 -13.73
N ILE A 42 1.61 -6.99 -14.30
CA ILE A 42 1.60 -7.27 -15.74
C ILE A 42 1.00 -6.10 -16.51
N SER A 43 -0.06 -5.48 -15.96
CA SER A 43 -0.74 -4.34 -16.57
C SER A 43 0.06 -3.03 -16.47
N ALA A 44 1.06 -2.97 -15.59
CA ALA A 44 1.90 -1.81 -15.36
C ALA A 44 2.97 -1.66 -16.45
N HIS A 45 2.58 -1.16 -17.64
CA HIS A 45 3.50 -0.99 -18.77
C HIS A 45 4.36 0.27 -18.67
N LYS A 46 3.71 1.43 -18.57
CA LYS A 46 4.35 2.75 -18.57
C LYS A 46 4.41 3.36 -17.17
N ASP A 47 3.34 3.19 -16.41
CA ASP A 47 3.21 3.66 -15.04
C ASP A 47 3.08 2.44 -14.11
N VAL A 48 3.63 2.58 -12.91
CA VAL A 48 3.63 1.58 -11.82
C VAL A 48 2.74 2.01 -10.65
N LYS A 49 2.05 3.15 -10.77
CA LYS A 49 1.19 3.70 -9.73
C LYS A 49 0.11 2.73 -9.23
N GLU A 50 -0.40 1.87 -10.11
CA GLU A 50 -1.43 0.86 -9.79
C GLU A 50 -0.84 -0.54 -9.55
N ALA A 51 0.48 -0.70 -9.71
CA ALA A 51 1.15 -1.96 -9.44
C ALA A 51 1.21 -2.19 -7.93
N SER A 52 0.56 -3.25 -7.46
CA SER A 52 0.61 -3.66 -6.06
C SER A 52 1.86 -4.48 -5.78
N GLU A 53 2.33 -4.46 -4.54
CA GLU A 53 3.51 -5.20 -4.09
C GLU A 53 3.16 -6.28 -3.06
N TRP A 54 3.89 -7.38 -3.06
CA TRP A 54 3.98 -8.22 -1.87
C TRP A 54 4.95 -7.56 -0.89
N ILE A 55 4.48 -7.29 0.33
CA ILE A 55 5.24 -6.56 1.36
C ILE A 55 5.50 -7.52 2.52
N PRO A 56 6.76 -7.95 2.73
CA PRO A 56 7.11 -8.76 3.90
C PRO A 56 6.78 -8.00 5.18
N TYR A 57 6.15 -8.69 6.13
CA TYR A 57 5.60 -8.07 7.34
C TYR A 57 6.68 -7.43 8.23
N ASP A 58 7.89 -7.98 8.23
CA ASP A 58 9.06 -7.45 8.94
C ASP A 58 9.58 -6.11 8.39
N ARG A 59 9.04 -5.65 7.24
CA ARG A 59 9.28 -4.30 6.71
C ARG A 59 8.32 -3.26 7.30
N LEU A 60 7.38 -3.68 8.13
CA LEU A 60 6.40 -2.84 8.82
C LEU A 60 6.74 -2.77 10.32
N TYR A 61 6.68 -1.56 10.89
CA TYR A 61 6.98 -1.36 12.30
C TYR A 61 6.13 -0.24 12.92
N ASN A 62 6.11 -0.16 14.26
CA ASN A 62 5.20 0.70 15.02
C ASN A 62 3.75 0.49 14.60
N ILE A 63 3.34 -0.78 14.53
CA ILE A 63 1.99 -1.17 14.15
C ILE A 63 1.07 -0.88 15.34
N GLU A 64 0.08 -0.03 15.15
CA GLU A 64 -0.81 0.42 16.21
C GLU A 64 -2.26 0.42 15.70
N TYR A 65 -3.19 -0.09 16.51
CA TYR A 65 -4.62 -0.09 16.20
C TYR A 65 -5.19 1.33 16.25
N ILE A 66 -6.00 1.73 15.27
CA ILE A 66 -6.51 3.12 15.16
C ILE A 66 -8.03 3.25 15.09
N ALA A 67 -8.77 2.23 14.67
CA ALA A 67 -10.23 2.37 14.51
C ALA A 67 -10.94 1.02 14.48
N LYS A 68 -12.26 1.08 14.73
CA LYS A 68 -13.20 0.00 14.39
C LYS A 68 -13.02 -0.41 12.92
N ASP A 69 -13.25 -1.69 12.63
CA ASP A 69 -13.00 -2.37 11.34
C ASP A 69 -11.54 -2.82 11.10
N GLU A 70 -10.80 -3.16 12.17
CA GLU A 70 -9.47 -3.79 12.10
C GLU A 70 -8.47 -2.99 11.24
N VAL A 71 -8.47 -1.67 11.45
CA VAL A 71 -7.54 -0.76 10.80
C VAL A 71 -6.42 -0.39 11.75
N TYR A 72 -5.19 -0.52 11.27
CA TYR A 72 -3.97 -0.20 11.98
C TYR A 72 -3.19 0.87 11.22
N ARG A 73 -2.34 1.61 11.93
CA ARG A 73 -1.27 2.42 11.34
C ARG A 73 0.04 1.68 11.46
N ALA A 74 0.94 1.91 10.50
CA ALA A 74 2.30 1.40 10.55
C ALA A 74 3.25 2.33 9.79
N ASN A 75 4.54 2.16 10.03
CA ASN A 75 5.61 2.70 9.19
C ASN A 75 6.15 1.59 8.28
N TRP A 76 6.38 1.91 7.01
CA TRP A 76 6.95 1.00 6.02
C TRP A 76 8.37 1.45 5.63
N ILE A 77 9.35 0.59 5.91
CA ILE A 77 10.78 0.89 5.78
C ILE A 77 11.17 1.18 4.32
N ASP A 78 10.75 0.32 3.38
CA ASP A 78 11.12 0.44 1.96
C ASP A 78 10.41 1.59 1.24
N GLY A 79 9.18 1.84 1.69
CA GLY A 79 8.19 2.66 0.99
C GLY A 79 7.83 2.17 -0.41
N ASN A 80 7.06 2.99 -1.11
CA ASN A 80 6.41 2.61 -2.37
C ASN A 80 7.33 2.77 -3.58
N ILE A 81 7.02 2.02 -4.64
CA ILE A 81 7.66 2.19 -5.95
C ILE A 81 7.49 3.65 -6.42
N ASN A 82 8.58 4.23 -6.90
CA ASN A 82 8.62 5.57 -7.47
C ASN A 82 8.03 5.58 -8.88
N TYR A 83 7.01 6.40 -9.10
CA TYR A 83 6.35 6.59 -10.40
C TYR A 83 6.68 7.95 -11.05
N PHE A 84 7.53 8.79 -10.45
CA PHE A 84 7.80 10.17 -10.91
C PHE A 84 9.11 10.36 -11.68
N ASN A 85 9.97 9.35 -11.78
CA ASN A 85 11.24 9.53 -12.48
C ASN A 85 11.02 9.52 -14.00
N TYR A 86 11.38 10.63 -14.67
CA TYR A 86 11.44 10.71 -16.13
C TYR A 86 12.35 9.63 -16.76
N SER A 87 13.29 9.08 -15.98
CA SER A 87 14.17 7.97 -16.34
C SER A 87 13.57 6.57 -16.12
N GLY A 88 12.33 6.48 -15.64
CA GLY A 88 11.62 5.22 -15.37
C GLY A 88 11.71 4.76 -13.92
N SER A 89 10.82 3.84 -13.54
CA SER A 89 10.74 3.23 -12.21
C SER A 89 11.76 2.13 -11.98
N TRP A 90 12.60 1.82 -12.97
CA TRP A 90 13.56 0.73 -12.95
C TRP A 90 15.00 1.24 -12.88
N ASN A 91 15.79 0.65 -11.99
CA ASN A 91 17.22 0.89 -11.88
C ASN A 91 17.98 -0.25 -12.57
N ASN A 92 18.70 0.06 -13.66
CA ASN A 92 19.49 -0.90 -14.43
C ASN A 92 20.73 -1.41 -13.69
N GLU A 93 21.33 -0.61 -12.80
CA GLU A 93 22.52 -1.00 -12.05
C GLU A 93 22.18 -2.05 -11.00
N ASN A 94 21.09 -1.82 -10.26
CA ASN A 94 20.66 -2.69 -9.17
C ASN A 94 19.62 -3.74 -9.59
N GLN A 95 19.21 -3.74 -10.87
CA GLN A 95 18.14 -4.57 -11.43
C GLN A 95 16.89 -4.63 -10.54
N ASN A 96 16.47 -3.46 -10.06
CA ASN A 96 15.37 -3.35 -9.09
C ASN A 96 14.54 -2.09 -9.33
N LEU A 97 13.32 -2.07 -8.80
CA LEU A 97 12.45 -0.91 -8.86
C LEU A 97 12.96 0.17 -7.91
N VAL A 98 12.97 1.41 -8.40
CA VAL A 98 13.34 2.59 -7.62
C VAL A 98 12.26 2.83 -6.57
N LYS A 99 12.65 2.92 -5.31
CA LYS A 99 11.79 3.36 -4.20
C LYS A 99 11.91 4.86 -4.02
N LYS A 100 10.77 5.55 -3.81
CA LYS A 100 10.75 7.02 -3.72
C LYS A 100 11.08 7.51 -2.32
N ASP A 101 10.32 7.00 -1.36
CA ASP A 101 10.26 7.52 -0.01
C ASP A 101 10.63 6.36 0.92
N LYS A 102 11.58 6.56 1.84
CA LYS A 102 11.87 5.58 2.89
C LYS A 102 11.08 5.93 4.15
N ASN A 103 10.69 4.93 4.92
CA ASN A 103 9.96 5.12 6.20
C ASN A 103 8.65 5.90 6.02
N ILE A 104 7.80 5.47 5.10
CA ILE A 104 6.50 6.11 4.88
C ILE A 104 5.43 5.58 5.84
N TYR A 105 4.48 6.45 6.16
CA TYR A 105 3.33 6.10 6.98
C TYR A 105 2.23 5.47 6.12
N VAL A 106 1.76 4.29 6.53
CA VAL A 106 0.74 3.51 5.83
C VAL A 106 -0.40 3.12 6.77
N LEU A 107 -1.53 2.76 6.17
CA LEU A 107 -2.64 2.13 6.88
C LEU A 107 -2.64 0.64 6.54
N LEU A 108 -2.80 -0.20 7.55
CA LEU A 108 -3.02 -1.63 7.38
C LEU A 108 -4.51 -1.92 7.62
N LYS A 109 -5.13 -2.69 6.74
CA LYS A 109 -6.52 -3.10 6.90
C LYS A 109 -6.64 -4.60 6.64
N VAL A 110 -7.17 -5.33 7.61
CA VAL A 110 -7.41 -6.77 7.49
C VAL A 110 -8.35 -7.06 6.31
N ILE A 111 -8.03 -8.10 5.54
CA ILE A 111 -8.88 -8.55 4.43
C ILE A 111 -10.05 -9.35 5.01
N ASP A 112 -11.27 -8.90 4.70
CA ASP A 112 -12.50 -9.58 5.07
C ASP A 112 -12.80 -10.76 4.13
N TYR A 113 -12.50 -11.98 4.58
CA TYR A 113 -12.72 -13.22 3.83
C TYR A 113 -14.19 -13.62 3.68
N SER A 114 -15.13 -12.96 4.35
CA SER A 114 -16.57 -13.21 4.11
C SER A 114 -17.01 -12.73 2.72
N LYS A 115 -16.16 -11.92 2.07
CA LYS A 115 -16.35 -11.39 0.72
C LYS A 115 -15.31 -11.97 -0.23
N SER A 116 -15.57 -11.83 -1.53
CA SER A 116 -14.55 -12.08 -2.55
C SER A 116 -13.32 -11.19 -2.30
N ILE A 117 -12.14 -11.81 -2.13
CA ILE A 117 -10.86 -11.13 -1.93
C ILE A 117 -10.63 -10.10 -3.04
N THR A 118 -10.80 -10.50 -4.31
CA THR A 118 -10.68 -9.61 -5.47
C THR A 118 -11.60 -8.40 -5.38
N SER A 119 -12.86 -8.59 -4.94
CA SER A 119 -13.79 -7.47 -4.76
C SER A 119 -13.36 -6.50 -3.66
N VAL A 120 -12.79 -7.02 -2.56
CA VAL A 120 -12.26 -6.21 -1.46
C VAL A 120 -11.06 -5.38 -1.94
N LEU A 121 -10.12 -6.02 -2.64
CA LEU A 121 -8.91 -5.36 -3.14
C LEU A 121 -9.24 -4.30 -4.20
N MET A 122 -10.14 -4.61 -5.14
CA MET A 122 -10.54 -3.67 -6.20
C MET A 122 -11.20 -2.39 -5.66
N LYS A 123 -11.89 -2.44 -4.52
CA LYS A 123 -12.48 -1.24 -3.89
C LYS A 123 -11.43 -0.25 -3.40
N GLU A 124 -10.24 -0.72 -3.05
CA GLU A 124 -9.17 0.12 -2.51
C GLU A 124 -7.96 0.22 -3.47
N ILE A 125 -8.06 -0.27 -4.71
CA ILE A 125 -6.96 -0.33 -5.69
C ILE A 125 -6.20 0.99 -5.84
N ASN A 126 -6.92 2.11 -5.90
CA ASN A 126 -6.35 3.45 -6.05
C ASN A 126 -5.49 3.90 -4.85
N LYS A 127 -5.59 3.20 -3.72
CA LYS A 127 -4.80 3.45 -2.50
C LYS A 127 -3.90 2.29 -2.13
N LEU A 128 -4.03 1.15 -2.79
CA LEU A 128 -3.32 -0.06 -2.46
C LEU A 128 -1.87 0.07 -2.91
N PHE A 129 -0.96 0.04 -1.94
CA PHE A 129 0.46 -0.15 -2.22
C PHE A 129 0.80 -1.63 -2.33
N GLY A 130 0.14 -2.48 -1.54
CA GLY A 130 0.45 -3.89 -1.53
C GLY A 130 -0.33 -4.67 -0.49
N ILE A 131 0.08 -5.92 -0.30
CA ILE A 131 -0.52 -6.85 0.64
C ILE A 131 0.60 -7.45 1.49
N THR A 132 0.30 -7.68 2.77
CA THR A 132 1.20 -8.33 3.72
C THR A 132 0.48 -9.47 4.44
N TRP A 133 1.24 -10.37 5.05
CA TRP A 133 0.75 -11.45 5.88
C TRP A 133 1.24 -11.27 7.30
N ASP A 134 0.31 -11.11 8.23
CA ASP A 134 0.61 -11.05 9.65
C ASP A 134 0.82 -12.47 10.20
N PRO A 135 2.05 -12.84 10.62
CA PRO A 135 2.33 -14.17 11.12
C PRO A 135 1.76 -14.44 12.50
N GLU A 136 1.41 -13.42 13.28
CA GLU A 136 0.83 -13.55 14.62
C GLU A 136 -0.67 -13.78 14.52
N THR A 137 -1.38 -12.90 13.81
CA THR A 137 -2.84 -12.98 13.67
C THR A 137 -3.30 -13.95 12.58
N LYS A 138 -2.37 -14.43 11.74
CA LYS A 138 -2.66 -15.31 10.58
C LYS A 138 -3.66 -14.71 9.60
N ASN A 139 -3.56 -13.39 9.40
CA ASN A 139 -4.43 -12.64 8.49
C ASN A 139 -3.62 -11.91 7.43
N TYR A 140 -4.16 -11.86 6.21
CA TYR A 140 -3.64 -10.95 5.20
C TYR A 140 -4.19 -9.54 5.44
N MET A 141 -3.33 -8.53 5.24
CA MET A 141 -3.68 -7.13 5.40
C MET A 141 -3.31 -6.35 4.14
N MET A 142 -4.20 -5.46 3.72
CA MET A 142 -3.90 -4.46 2.70
C MET A 142 -3.01 -3.38 3.29
N VAL A 143 -1.95 -3.01 2.58
CA VAL A 143 -1.10 -1.86 2.87
C VAL A 143 -1.56 -0.70 1.99
N LEU A 144 -2.18 0.31 2.61
CA LEU A 144 -2.83 1.43 1.93
C LEU A 144 -2.08 2.73 2.17
N ASN A 145 -2.14 3.64 1.20
CA ASN A 145 -1.69 5.01 1.39
C ASN A 145 -2.53 5.74 2.44
N ASN A 146 -1.93 6.73 3.09
CA ASN A 146 -2.57 7.52 4.15
C ASN A 146 -3.24 8.81 3.62
N LYS A 147 -3.59 8.87 2.33
CA LYS A 147 -4.20 10.06 1.75
C LYS A 147 -5.64 10.19 2.22
N CYS A 148 -6.06 11.42 2.49
CA CYS A 148 -7.45 11.72 2.79
C CYS A 148 -8.34 11.35 1.60
N LYS A 149 -9.42 10.59 1.85
CA LYS A 149 -10.39 10.20 0.81
C LYS A 149 -11.01 11.43 0.12
N LYS A 150 -11.32 12.48 0.90
CA LYS A 150 -11.93 13.70 0.39
C LYS A 150 -10.98 14.53 -0.45
N CYS A 151 -9.74 14.71 0.01
CA CYS A 151 -8.78 15.63 -0.62
C CYS A 151 -7.85 14.95 -1.63
N ASN A 152 -7.78 13.62 -1.64
CA ASN A 152 -6.79 12.82 -2.39
C ASN A 152 -5.33 13.26 -2.16
N LYS A 153 -5.06 13.84 -0.99
CA LYS A 153 -3.73 14.29 -0.52
C LYS A 153 -3.66 14.15 1.00
N ILE A 154 -2.47 14.32 1.56
CA ILE A 154 -2.33 14.54 3.01
C ILE A 154 -2.90 15.93 3.32
N CYS A 155 -3.74 16.03 4.34
CA CYS A 155 -4.36 17.26 4.79
C CYS A 155 -4.49 17.29 6.32
N ASN A 156 -5.00 18.39 6.87
CA ASN A 156 -5.07 18.62 8.33
C ASN A 156 -5.77 17.49 9.09
N SER A 157 -6.86 16.96 8.56
CA SER A 157 -7.56 15.78 9.08
C SER A 157 -6.61 14.58 9.31
N ILE A 158 -5.72 14.28 8.35
CA ILE A 158 -4.73 13.21 8.48
C ILE A 158 -3.64 13.57 9.49
N PHE A 159 -3.24 14.84 9.53
CA PHE A 159 -2.25 15.31 10.50
C PHE A 159 -2.78 15.20 11.94
N PHE A 160 -4.00 15.65 12.20
CA PHE A 160 -4.63 15.52 13.50
C PHE A 160 -4.85 14.06 13.89
N GLN A 161 -5.29 13.20 12.96
CA GLN A 161 -5.46 11.77 13.23
C GLN A 161 -4.18 11.12 13.76
N LYS A 162 -3.00 11.55 13.29
CA LYS A 162 -1.71 11.06 13.81
C LYS A 162 -1.47 11.45 15.28
N LYS A 163 -2.06 12.56 15.73
CA LYS A 163 -1.90 13.18 17.04
C LYS A 163 -2.91 12.73 18.09
N PHE A 164 -3.92 11.95 17.73
CA PHE A 164 -4.95 11.49 18.69
C PHE A 164 -4.40 10.63 19.83
N LYS A 165 -3.21 10.05 19.69
CA LYS A 165 -2.54 9.30 20.75
C LYS A 165 -1.71 10.17 21.70
N ASP A 166 -1.41 11.39 21.28
CA ASP A 166 -0.49 12.28 21.99
C ASP A 166 -1.22 13.02 23.13
N TRP A 167 -2.55 12.91 23.23
CA TRP A 167 -3.36 13.57 24.25
C TRP A 167 -4.68 12.84 24.51
N THR A 168 -5.21 13.03 25.72
CA THR A 168 -6.59 12.69 26.14
C THR A 168 -7.02 13.71 27.17
N SER A 169 -8.31 13.99 27.26
CA SER A 169 -8.90 14.82 28.33
C SER A 169 -9.36 14.00 29.54
N GLU A 170 -9.12 12.68 29.55
CA GLU A 170 -9.70 11.71 30.49
C GLU A 170 -11.24 11.61 30.42
N ASN A 171 -11.85 12.24 29.42
CA ASN A 171 -13.27 12.18 29.14
C ASN A 171 -13.52 11.76 27.69
N ASP A 172 -13.99 10.52 27.51
CA ASP A 172 -14.19 9.91 26.20
C ASP A 172 -15.15 10.72 25.30
N ASP A 173 -16.18 11.36 25.87
CA ASP A 173 -17.14 12.15 25.11
C ASP A 173 -16.51 13.45 24.59
N ILE A 174 -15.70 14.11 25.42
CA ILE A 174 -14.94 15.31 25.03
C ILE A 174 -13.89 14.96 23.99
N ASP A 175 -13.14 13.88 24.19
CA ASP A 175 -12.13 13.40 23.25
C ASP A 175 -12.75 13.10 21.89
N LYS A 176 -13.87 12.36 21.89
CA LYS A 176 -14.61 12.04 20.67
C LYS A 176 -15.14 13.29 19.97
N PHE A 177 -15.65 14.27 20.73
CA PHE A 177 -16.09 15.54 20.15
C PHE A 177 -14.94 16.27 19.45
N ILE A 178 -13.81 16.46 20.13
CA ILE A 178 -12.63 17.14 19.58
C ILE A 178 -12.07 16.38 18.37
N GLN A 179 -11.93 15.06 18.47
CA GLN A 179 -11.44 14.23 17.36
C GLN A 179 -12.36 14.33 16.14
N ASN A 180 -13.69 14.30 16.32
CA ASN A 180 -14.64 14.48 15.22
C ASN A 180 -14.49 15.86 14.56
N THR A 181 -14.34 16.92 15.35
CA THR A 181 -14.07 18.27 14.82
C THR A 181 -12.76 18.29 14.03
N GLN A 182 -11.68 17.73 14.57
CA GLN A 182 -10.37 17.65 13.90
C GLN A 182 -10.40 16.83 12.62
N LEU A 183 -11.13 15.71 12.59
CA LEU A 183 -11.29 14.88 11.39
C LEU A 183 -12.03 15.61 10.26
N SER A 184 -12.87 16.60 10.60
CA SER A 184 -13.60 17.42 9.62
C SER A 184 -12.78 18.58 9.04
N ALA A 185 -11.65 18.93 9.66
CA ALA A 185 -10.77 20.00 9.22
C ALA A 185 -9.85 19.52 8.09
N HIS A 186 -10.17 19.88 6.84
CA HIS A 186 -9.42 19.43 5.66
C HIS A 186 -8.52 20.50 5.04
N GLU A 187 -8.75 21.77 5.36
CA GLU A 187 -8.03 22.93 4.84
C GLU A 187 -7.39 23.69 6.01
N ASP A 188 -6.42 24.54 5.69
CA ASP A 188 -5.72 25.43 6.63
C ASP A 188 -6.57 26.64 7.01
#